data_AF-A0A9F2NV87-F1
#
_entry.id   AF-A0A9F2NV87-F1
#
_cell.length_a   1.000
_cell.length_b   1.000
_cell.length_c   1.000
_cell.angle_alpha   90.00
_cell.angle_beta   90.00
_cell.angle_gamma   90.00
#
_symmetry.space_group_name_H-M   'P 1'
#
loop_
_entity.id
_entity.type
_entity.pdbx_description
1 polymer ?
#
loop_
_entity_poly.entity_id
_entity_poly.type
_entity_poly.pdbx_seq_one_letter_code
_entity_poly.pdbx_strand_id
1 'polypeptide(L)'
;MSGSSPDRGEPQKSAAASKMELAQDDADGAEQDWEAARAAYESLTTTKRPRPPKPQHAITIAVSSRALFDMVEERKIYEEQGLEKYVEYQQANENVTLKPGPAFAFVKAVEHVNARLRELYPNDEELFDIVLMTNNHAQVGVRLINSINHYGLLIERFCMTGGKSPIGYLKGYLTNLYLSADSEKVQEAIEAGIAAATLFSGNENVPYYDTQLRVAFDGDAVLFSDESEIIVKEHGLDTFFEHEKIHENTPLAQGPLKCFLEDLGRLQKKFYVKNERLDSPIRTYLVTARSAASSGARVLKTLRSWGLQIDEALFLAGAPKGPILAKIRPHIFFDDQMFHIEGAQQLGTIAAHVPYGIGQKYHKSKLKESPAQN
;
A
#
# COMPACT_ATOMS: atom_id res chain seq x y z
N MET A 1 -70.41 24.58 24.15
CA MET A 1 -69.51 23.52 24.63
C MET A 1 -69.40 22.45 23.55
N SER A 2 -68.27 22.46 22.85
CA SER A 2 -67.79 21.50 21.84
C SER A 2 -66.36 21.99 21.51
N GLY A 3 -65.28 21.24 21.35
CA GLY A 3 -64.97 19.82 21.36
C GLY A 3 -63.54 19.70 20.77
N SER A 4 -62.56 19.31 21.59
CA SER A 4 -61.32 18.53 21.31
C SER A 4 -60.58 18.54 19.94
N SER A 5 -59.32 19.02 19.96
CA SER A 5 -57.97 18.52 19.48
C SER A 5 -57.80 17.75 18.13
N PRO A 6 -56.56 17.55 17.55
CA PRO A 6 -55.20 17.79 18.05
C PRO A 6 -54.13 18.35 17.07
N ASP A 7 -52.99 18.66 17.69
CA ASP A 7 -51.65 19.02 17.19
C ASP A 7 -50.89 17.84 16.53
N ARG A 8 -50.02 18.15 15.56
CA ARG A 8 -48.97 17.32 14.92
C ARG A 8 -47.85 18.31 14.56
N GLY A 9 -46.56 18.15 14.87
CA GLY A 9 -45.76 17.14 15.53
C GLY A 9 -44.28 17.39 15.17
N GLU A 10 -43.34 16.93 15.99
CA GLU A 10 -41.93 16.75 15.60
C GLU A 10 -41.33 15.53 16.33
N PRO A 11 -40.57 14.68 15.61
CA PRO A 11 -39.33 14.15 16.19
C PRO A 11 -38.19 14.01 15.15
N GLN A 12 -37.02 14.60 15.41
CA GLN A 12 -35.78 14.27 14.66
C GLN A 12 -34.46 14.32 15.46
N LYS A 13 -34.48 14.55 16.79
CA LYS A 13 -33.24 14.67 17.59
C LYS A 13 -32.73 13.39 18.27
N SER A 14 -33.53 12.33 18.43
CA SER A 14 -33.08 11.15 19.21
C SER A 14 -32.25 10.13 18.42
N ALA A 15 -32.38 10.08 17.08
CA ALA A 15 -31.70 9.09 16.25
C ALA A 15 -30.21 9.43 15.95
N ALA A 16 -29.82 10.70 16.12
CA ALA A 16 -28.43 11.13 15.95
C ALA A 16 -27.60 10.90 17.23
N ALA A 17 -28.21 11.10 18.40
CA ALA A 17 -27.58 10.84 19.70
C ALA A 17 -27.28 9.34 19.89
N SER A 18 -28.23 8.47 19.53
CA SER A 18 -28.05 7.01 19.64
C SER A 18 -26.96 6.46 18.70
N LYS A 19 -26.75 7.08 17.53
CA LYS A 19 -25.64 6.71 16.63
C LYS A 19 -24.28 7.17 17.14
N MET A 20 -24.21 8.26 17.90
CA MET A 20 -22.95 8.71 18.52
C MET A 20 -22.60 7.87 19.75
N GLU A 21 -23.59 7.49 20.57
CA GLU A 21 -23.40 6.55 21.69
C GLU A 21 -22.91 5.18 21.20
N LEU A 22 -23.56 4.60 20.18
CA LEU A 22 -23.13 3.31 19.62
C LEU A 22 -21.70 3.35 19.06
N ALA A 23 -21.30 4.46 18.44
CA ALA A 23 -19.95 4.62 17.90
C ALA A 23 -18.89 4.85 18.99
N GLN A 24 -19.25 5.44 20.14
CA GLN A 24 -18.38 5.56 21.30
C GLN A 24 -18.25 4.23 22.05
N ASP A 25 -19.36 3.51 22.24
CA ASP A 25 -19.36 2.18 22.87
C ASP A 25 -18.53 1.17 22.06
N ASP A 26 -18.59 1.23 20.72
CA ASP A 26 -17.78 0.38 19.84
C ASP A 26 -16.28 0.72 19.92
N ALA A 27 -15.93 2.01 20.09
CA ALA A 27 -14.55 2.46 20.24
C ALA A 27 -13.97 2.10 21.62
N ASP A 28 -14.74 2.31 22.68
CA ASP A 28 -14.36 1.99 24.07
C ASP A 28 -14.26 0.47 24.28
N GLY A 29 -15.16 -0.31 23.64
CA GLY A 29 -15.13 -1.77 23.67
C GLY A 29 -13.91 -2.35 22.95
N ALA A 30 -13.51 -1.76 21.81
CA ALA A 30 -12.29 -2.13 21.12
C ALA A 30 -11.05 -1.81 21.97
N GLU A 31 -11.00 -0.64 22.61
CA GLU A 31 -9.87 -0.23 23.45
C GLU A 31 -9.70 -1.15 24.67
N GLN A 32 -10.79 -1.58 25.30
CA GLN A 32 -10.76 -2.56 26.41
C GLN A 32 -10.26 -3.94 25.97
N ASP A 33 -10.67 -4.42 24.80
CA ASP A 33 -10.19 -5.71 24.26
C ASP A 33 -8.68 -5.65 23.94
N TRP A 34 -8.22 -4.51 23.42
CA TRP A 34 -6.80 -4.24 23.22
C TRP A 34 -6.01 -4.19 24.54
N GLU A 35 -6.56 -3.60 25.60
CA GLU A 35 -5.92 -3.57 26.92
C GLU A 35 -5.85 -4.94 27.59
N ALA A 36 -6.89 -5.77 27.43
CA ALA A 36 -6.89 -7.14 27.93
C ALA A 36 -5.86 -8.01 27.18
N ALA A 37 -5.81 -7.91 25.86
CA ALA A 37 -4.79 -8.57 25.03
C ALA A 37 -3.37 -8.08 25.39
N ARG A 38 -3.22 -6.79 25.71
CA ARG A 38 -1.97 -6.17 26.13
C ARG A 38 -1.45 -6.77 27.43
N ALA A 39 -2.30 -6.89 28.46
CA ALA A 39 -1.92 -7.42 29.77
C ALA A 39 -1.54 -8.92 29.68
N ALA A 40 -2.26 -9.68 28.87
CA ALA A 40 -1.94 -11.08 28.61
C ALA A 40 -0.58 -11.22 27.92
N TYR A 41 -0.30 -10.40 26.90
CA TYR A 41 0.95 -10.47 26.14
C TYR A 41 2.17 -9.93 26.92
N GLU A 42 2.00 -8.88 27.73
CA GLU A 42 3.08 -8.35 28.59
C GLU A 42 3.57 -9.37 29.61
N SER A 43 2.68 -10.25 30.10
CA SER A 43 3.06 -11.34 30.99
C SER A 43 3.88 -12.45 30.32
N LEU A 44 3.95 -12.46 28.97
CA LEU A 44 4.51 -13.53 28.15
C LEU A 44 5.79 -13.14 27.37
N THR A 45 6.16 -11.86 27.29
CA THR A 45 7.26 -11.41 26.40
C THR A 45 8.64 -11.47 27.04
N THR A 46 9.59 -12.05 26.29
CA THR A 46 11.02 -11.96 26.56
C THR A 46 11.57 -10.66 25.95
N THR A 47 12.54 -10.03 26.62
CA THR A 47 13.09 -8.69 26.36
C THR A 47 13.83 -8.49 25.02
N LYS A 48 13.73 -9.43 24.06
CA LYS A 48 14.57 -9.44 22.84
C LYS A 48 13.93 -8.89 21.57
N ARG A 49 12.59 -8.87 21.43
CA ARG A 49 11.91 -8.33 20.23
C ARG A 49 11.10 -7.08 20.56
N PRO A 50 11.20 -6.00 19.77
CA PRO A 50 10.40 -4.80 19.99
C PRO A 50 8.93 -5.07 19.70
N ARG A 51 8.04 -4.50 20.53
CA ARG A 51 6.60 -4.69 20.41
C ARG A 51 6.04 -4.03 19.14
N PRO A 52 5.08 -4.65 18.44
CA PRO A 52 4.32 -3.96 17.39
C PRO A 52 3.53 -2.77 17.98
N PRO A 53 3.34 -1.69 17.20
CA PRO A 53 2.50 -0.57 17.61
C PRO A 53 1.02 -0.97 17.75
N LYS A 54 0.22 -0.17 18.47
CA LYS A 54 -1.23 -0.36 18.48
C LYS A 54 -1.79 -0.08 17.08
N PRO A 55 -2.74 -0.90 16.56
CA PRO A 55 -3.19 -0.75 15.18
C PRO A 55 -3.78 0.62 14.84
N GLN A 56 -4.45 1.27 15.80
CA GLN A 56 -5.02 2.61 15.62
C GLN A 56 -3.98 3.73 15.43
N HIS A 57 -2.74 3.50 15.85
CA HIS A 57 -1.63 4.45 15.70
C HIS A 57 -0.64 4.02 14.62
N ALA A 58 -0.73 2.77 14.17
CA ALA A 58 0.19 2.18 13.22
C ALA A 58 -0.11 2.60 11.78
N ILE A 59 0.94 2.70 10.96
CA ILE A 59 0.81 2.69 9.50
C ILE A 59 0.91 1.22 9.06
N THR A 60 -0.25 0.62 8.85
CA THR A 60 -0.37 -0.82 8.58
C THR A 60 -0.11 -1.11 7.11
N ILE A 61 0.90 -1.93 6.83
CA ILE A 61 1.20 -2.45 5.50
C ILE A 61 0.91 -3.95 5.50
N ALA A 62 -0.13 -4.34 4.76
CA ALA A 62 -0.43 -5.74 4.54
C ALA A 62 0.35 -6.25 3.32
N VAL A 63 1.08 -7.35 3.48
CA VAL A 63 1.88 -7.96 2.41
C VAL A 63 1.42 -9.39 2.19
N SER A 64 1.15 -9.79 0.95
CA SER A 64 0.77 -11.16 0.68
C SER A 64 1.96 -12.12 0.76
N SER A 65 1.72 -13.39 1.12
CA SER A 65 2.81 -14.37 1.24
C SER A 65 3.66 -14.51 -0.05
N ARG A 66 3.01 -14.43 -1.23
CA ARG A 66 3.68 -14.48 -2.54
C ARG A 66 4.40 -13.17 -2.92
N ALA A 67 4.10 -12.07 -2.24
CA ALA A 67 4.84 -10.83 -2.39
C ALA A 67 6.06 -10.82 -1.47
N LEU A 68 5.92 -11.32 -0.24
CA LEU A 68 7.02 -11.38 0.73
C LEU A 68 8.07 -12.44 0.39
N PHE A 69 7.62 -13.60 -0.07
CA PHE A 69 8.47 -14.74 -0.41
C PHE A 69 8.28 -15.17 -1.85
N ASP A 70 9.35 -15.68 -2.46
CA ASP A 70 9.25 -16.41 -3.71
C ASP A 70 8.55 -17.75 -3.46
N MET A 71 7.39 -17.90 -4.08
CA MET A 71 6.56 -19.09 -3.98
C MET A 71 6.11 -19.56 -5.39
N VAL A 72 6.94 -19.33 -6.41
CA VAL A 72 6.61 -19.67 -7.81
C VAL A 72 6.39 -21.18 -7.98
N GLU A 73 7.26 -22.01 -7.39
CA GLU A 73 7.13 -23.47 -7.46
C GLU A 73 5.87 -23.96 -6.74
N GLU A 74 5.60 -23.44 -5.55
CA GLU A 74 4.44 -23.81 -4.75
C GLU A 74 3.13 -23.37 -5.44
N ARG A 75 3.13 -22.20 -6.09
CA ARG A 75 2.00 -21.76 -6.89
C ARG A 75 1.74 -22.70 -8.06
N LYS A 76 2.79 -23.16 -8.75
CA LYS A 76 2.64 -24.13 -9.84
C LYS A 76 2.00 -25.43 -9.36
N ILE A 77 2.42 -25.92 -8.18
CA ILE A 77 1.81 -27.12 -7.56
C ILE A 77 0.32 -26.88 -7.29
N TYR A 78 -0.04 -25.72 -6.71
CA TYR A 78 -1.45 -25.39 -6.45
C TYR A 78 -2.29 -25.33 -7.74
N GLU A 79 -1.78 -24.67 -8.78
CA GLU A 79 -2.50 -24.49 -10.05
C GLU A 79 -2.64 -25.81 -10.84
N GLU A 80 -1.60 -26.66 -10.84
CA GLU A 80 -1.60 -27.91 -11.62
C GLU A 80 -2.17 -29.11 -10.86
N GLN A 81 -2.00 -29.16 -9.53
CA GLN A 81 -2.28 -30.35 -8.71
C GLN A 81 -3.31 -30.12 -7.61
N GLY A 82 -3.77 -28.88 -7.40
CA GLY A 82 -4.81 -28.53 -6.45
C GLY A 82 -4.31 -28.28 -5.01
N LEU A 83 -5.27 -27.95 -4.14
CA LEU A 83 -5.01 -27.49 -2.78
C LEU A 83 -4.40 -28.59 -1.90
N GLU A 84 -4.85 -29.83 -2.03
CA GLU A 84 -4.40 -30.95 -1.19
C GLU A 84 -2.90 -31.22 -1.41
N LYS A 85 -2.47 -31.29 -2.68
CA LYS A 85 -1.05 -31.47 -3.03
C LYS A 85 -0.18 -30.29 -2.65
N TYR A 86 -0.71 -29.08 -2.78
CA TYR A 86 -0.05 -27.89 -2.28
C TYR A 86 0.18 -27.94 -0.76
N VAL A 87 -0.83 -28.34 0.02
CA VAL A 87 -0.72 -28.45 1.48
C VAL A 87 0.27 -29.53 1.89
N GLU A 88 0.21 -30.73 1.27
CA GLU A 88 1.18 -31.81 1.50
C GLU A 88 2.62 -31.35 1.24
N TYR A 89 2.84 -30.66 0.12
CA TYR A 89 4.15 -30.12 -0.23
C TYR A 89 4.65 -29.11 0.81
N GLN A 90 3.79 -28.19 1.25
CA GLN A 90 4.16 -27.17 2.22
C GLN A 90 4.50 -27.75 3.60
N GLN A 91 3.80 -28.82 4.01
CA GLN A 91 4.09 -29.54 5.25
C GLN A 91 5.42 -30.31 5.15
N ALA A 92 5.65 -31.04 4.06
CA ALA A 92 6.90 -31.76 3.85
C ALA A 92 8.13 -30.83 3.81
N ASN A 93 7.94 -29.57 3.41
CA ASN A 93 8.98 -28.55 3.29
C ASN A 93 8.90 -27.49 4.39
N GLU A 94 8.21 -27.72 5.51
CA GLU A 94 7.97 -26.68 6.53
C GLU A 94 9.25 -26.09 7.15
N ASN A 95 10.34 -26.85 7.13
CA ASN A 95 11.66 -26.44 7.63
C ASN A 95 12.59 -25.92 6.51
N VAL A 96 12.13 -25.93 5.26
CA VAL A 96 12.87 -25.36 4.12
C VAL A 96 12.49 -23.89 4.00
N THR A 97 13.47 -23.02 4.29
CA THR A 97 13.31 -21.57 4.20
C THR A 97 12.92 -21.14 2.80
N LEU A 98 11.86 -20.34 2.68
CA LEU A 98 11.44 -19.73 1.43
C LEU A 98 12.44 -18.65 1.00
N LYS A 99 12.68 -18.52 -0.31
CA LYS A 99 13.54 -17.45 -0.83
C LYS A 99 12.86 -16.07 -0.70
N PRO A 100 13.62 -14.98 -0.58
CA PRO A 100 13.07 -13.63 -0.56
C PRO A 100 12.25 -13.31 -1.82
N GLY A 101 11.06 -12.74 -1.64
CA GLY A 101 10.20 -12.25 -2.72
C GLY A 101 10.41 -10.77 -3.03
N PRO A 102 9.63 -10.20 -3.98
CA PRO A 102 9.79 -8.82 -4.43
C PRO A 102 9.57 -7.76 -3.33
N ALA A 103 8.72 -8.02 -2.33
CA ALA A 103 8.48 -7.09 -1.22
C ALA A 103 9.53 -7.19 -0.10
N PHE A 104 10.43 -8.17 -0.14
CA PHE A 104 11.28 -8.51 1.00
C PHE A 104 12.22 -7.35 1.39
N ALA A 105 12.91 -6.77 0.41
CA ALA A 105 13.80 -5.64 0.64
C ALA A 105 13.04 -4.41 1.18
N PHE A 106 11.83 -4.17 0.67
CA PHE A 106 10.95 -3.11 1.16
C PHE A 106 10.59 -3.31 2.63
N VAL A 107 10.22 -4.54 3.04
CA VAL A 107 9.92 -4.85 4.45
C VAL A 107 11.15 -4.64 5.34
N LYS A 108 12.35 -5.05 4.93
CA LYS A 108 13.59 -4.78 5.67
C LYS A 108 13.86 -3.28 5.84
N ALA A 109 13.64 -2.48 4.80
CA ALA A 109 13.82 -1.03 4.87
C ALA A 109 12.78 -0.36 5.77
N VAL A 110 11.53 -0.84 5.77
CA VAL A 110 10.49 -0.40 6.71
C VAL A 110 10.88 -0.72 8.17
N GLU A 111 11.40 -1.92 8.43
CA GLU A 111 11.91 -2.28 9.76
C GLU A 111 13.06 -1.38 10.21
N HIS A 112 13.96 -1.01 9.29
CA HIS A 112 15.04 -0.07 9.58
C HIS A 112 14.51 1.32 9.98
N VAL A 113 13.51 1.83 9.26
CA VAL A 113 12.85 3.10 9.63
C VAL A 113 12.25 3.01 11.03
N ASN A 114 11.57 1.90 11.35
CA ASN A 114 11.00 1.66 12.67
C ASN A 114 12.07 1.61 13.77
N ALA A 115 13.24 1.02 13.50
CA ALA A 115 14.35 1.02 14.46
C ALA A 115 14.83 2.46 14.75
N ARG A 116 15.04 3.26 13.71
CA ARG A 116 15.44 4.67 13.83
C ARG A 116 14.39 5.52 14.54
N LEU A 117 13.10 5.29 14.28
CA LEU A 117 12.02 5.97 15.00
C LEU A 117 12.05 5.62 16.49
N ARG A 118 12.24 4.36 16.86
CA ARG A 118 12.33 3.95 18.27
C ARG A 118 13.57 4.51 18.98
N GLU A 119 14.69 4.69 18.28
CA GLU A 119 15.87 5.35 18.83
C GLU A 119 15.59 6.82 19.20
N LEU A 120 14.90 7.54 18.32
CA LEU A 120 14.59 8.97 18.51
C LEU A 120 13.36 9.23 19.39
N TYR A 121 12.42 8.29 19.39
CA TYR A 121 11.11 8.37 20.04
C TYR A 121 10.72 7.02 20.68
N PRO A 122 11.34 6.62 21.82
CA PRO A 122 11.15 5.29 22.40
C PRO A 122 9.72 4.93 22.82
N ASN A 123 8.89 5.94 23.10
CA ASN A 123 7.51 5.77 23.59
C ASN A 123 6.45 6.06 22.50
N ASP A 124 6.88 6.36 21.28
CA ASP A 124 5.98 6.71 20.19
C ASP A 124 5.50 5.44 19.49
N GLU A 125 4.19 5.33 19.32
CA GLU A 125 3.53 4.18 18.70
C GLU A 125 3.21 4.40 17.21
N GLU A 126 3.42 5.62 16.69
CA GLU A 126 3.23 5.88 15.26
C GLU A 126 4.46 5.41 14.49
N LEU A 127 4.40 4.12 14.16
CA LEU A 127 5.38 3.28 13.47
C LEU A 127 4.68 2.48 12.35
N PHE A 128 5.45 1.85 11.49
CA PHE A 128 4.89 0.86 10.57
C PHE A 128 4.54 -0.44 11.31
N ASP A 129 3.44 -1.08 10.90
CA ASP A 129 3.09 -2.44 11.28
C ASP A 129 2.96 -3.30 10.02
N ILE A 130 3.66 -4.42 9.97
CA ILE A 130 3.61 -5.33 8.82
C ILE A 130 2.69 -6.50 9.18
N VAL A 131 1.66 -6.70 8.37
CA VAL A 131 0.73 -7.82 8.51
C VAL A 131 0.91 -8.78 7.33
N LEU A 132 1.21 -10.04 7.60
CA LEU A 132 1.23 -11.06 6.56
C LEU A 132 -0.20 -11.47 6.22
N MET A 133 -0.60 -11.32 4.96
CA MET A 133 -1.90 -11.74 4.45
C MET A 133 -1.72 -12.96 3.54
N THR A 134 -2.49 -14.02 3.72
CA THR A 134 -2.44 -15.17 2.81
C THR A 134 -3.81 -15.78 2.63
N ASN A 135 -4.11 -16.14 1.38
CA ASN A 135 -5.33 -16.85 1.05
C ASN A 135 -5.19 -18.36 1.30
N ASN A 136 -4.02 -18.81 1.75
CA ASN A 136 -3.73 -20.22 1.94
C ASN A 136 -4.40 -20.80 3.20
N HIS A 137 -4.50 -22.13 3.21
CA HIS A 137 -4.93 -22.88 4.38
C HIS A 137 -3.95 -22.69 5.55
N ALA A 138 -4.46 -22.68 6.79
CA ALA A 138 -3.67 -22.40 7.99
C ALA A 138 -2.51 -23.38 8.20
N GLN A 139 -2.64 -24.61 7.72
CA GLN A 139 -1.58 -25.64 7.79
C GLN A 139 -0.30 -25.25 7.05
N VAL A 140 -0.37 -24.32 6.10
CA VAL A 140 0.81 -23.81 5.37
C VAL A 140 1.57 -22.74 6.16
N GLY A 141 1.00 -22.28 7.28
CA GLY A 141 1.53 -21.17 8.08
C GLY A 141 2.89 -21.45 8.70
N VAL A 142 3.18 -22.70 9.05
CA VAL A 142 4.42 -23.09 9.74
C VAL A 142 5.65 -22.72 8.91
N ARG A 143 5.65 -23.03 7.61
CA ARG A 143 6.78 -22.68 6.73
C ARG A 143 6.99 -21.17 6.60
N LEU A 144 5.90 -20.41 6.56
CA LEU A 144 5.94 -18.94 6.51
C LEU A 144 6.55 -18.38 7.80
N ILE A 145 6.11 -18.88 8.96
CA ILE A 145 6.64 -18.50 10.28
C ILE A 145 8.12 -18.86 10.40
N ASN A 146 8.50 -20.08 10.00
CA ASN A 146 9.89 -20.53 10.02
C ASN A 146 10.78 -19.65 9.13
N SER A 147 10.29 -19.25 7.95
CA SER A 147 11.01 -18.36 7.05
C SER A 147 11.14 -16.95 7.63
N ILE A 148 10.06 -16.39 8.19
CA ILE A 148 10.06 -15.09 8.88
C ILE A 148 11.08 -15.08 10.04
N ASN A 149 11.09 -16.14 10.84
CA ASN A 149 12.03 -16.29 11.95
C ASN A 149 13.48 -16.47 11.47
N HIS A 150 13.71 -17.25 10.41
CA HIS A 150 15.03 -17.43 9.81
C HIS A 150 15.65 -16.10 9.37
N TYR A 151 14.86 -15.24 8.72
CA TYR A 151 15.31 -13.91 8.28
C TYR A 151 15.26 -12.83 9.37
N GLY A 152 14.75 -13.16 10.57
CA GLY A 152 14.59 -12.21 11.65
C GLY A 152 13.63 -11.06 11.33
N LEU A 153 12.61 -11.31 10.52
CA LEU A 153 11.56 -10.32 10.23
C LEU A 153 10.67 -10.12 11.46
N LEU A 154 10.32 -8.88 11.74
CA LEU A 154 9.49 -8.44 12.86
C LEU A 154 8.00 -8.41 12.47
N ILE A 155 7.52 -9.54 11.96
CA ILE A 155 6.13 -9.74 11.55
C ILE A 155 5.46 -10.63 12.59
N GLU A 156 4.61 -10.04 13.42
CA GLU A 156 3.92 -10.72 14.51
C GLU A 156 2.44 -11.00 14.19
N ARG A 157 1.89 -10.34 13.17
CA ARG A 157 0.47 -10.43 12.79
C ARG A 157 0.30 -11.15 11.45
N PHE A 158 -0.53 -12.18 11.48
CA PHE A 158 -0.81 -13.04 10.35
C PHE A 158 -2.32 -13.16 10.16
N CYS A 159 -2.75 -13.18 8.90
CA CYS A 159 -4.11 -13.48 8.53
C CYS A 159 -4.11 -14.52 7.41
N MET A 160 -4.70 -15.68 7.70
CA MET A 160 -4.81 -16.80 6.78
C MET A 160 -6.29 -17.04 6.50
N THR A 161 -6.76 -16.67 5.31
CA THR A 161 -8.20 -16.61 5.03
C THR A 161 -8.79 -17.92 4.50
N GLY A 162 -7.97 -18.94 4.26
CA GLY A 162 -8.42 -20.26 3.79
C GLY A 162 -9.24 -20.21 2.49
N GLY A 163 -8.84 -19.33 1.56
CA GLY A 163 -9.48 -19.13 0.26
C GLY A 163 -10.51 -18.01 0.20
N LYS A 164 -10.89 -17.40 1.35
CA LYS A 164 -11.79 -16.24 1.34
C LYS A 164 -11.06 -14.96 0.92
N SER A 165 -11.82 -13.99 0.41
CA SER A 165 -11.26 -12.68 0.05
C SER A 165 -10.66 -11.98 1.30
N PRO A 166 -9.45 -11.39 1.18
CA PRO A 166 -8.78 -10.71 2.29
C PRO A 166 -9.37 -9.33 2.59
N ILE A 167 -10.23 -8.76 1.74
CA ILE A 167 -10.64 -7.35 1.83
C ILE A 167 -11.28 -6.98 3.17
N GLY A 168 -12.17 -7.83 3.70
CA GLY A 168 -12.79 -7.59 5.00
C GLY A 168 -11.76 -7.51 6.13
N TYR A 169 -10.74 -8.37 6.08
CA TYR A 169 -9.63 -8.36 7.03
C TYR A 169 -8.72 -7.16 6.85
N LEU A 170 -8.41 -6.76 5.60
CA LEU A 170 -7.64 -5.54 5.33
C LEU A 170 -8.29 -4.30 5.97
N LYS A 171 -9.62 -4.19 5.89
CA LYS A 171 -10.38 -3.13 6.58
C LYS A 171 -10.30 -3.25 8.10
N GLY A 172 -10.51 -4.45 8.64
CA GLY A 172 -10.41 -4.70 10.09
C GLY A 172 -9.02 -4.43 10.66
N TYR A 173 -7.97 -4.56 9.85
CA TYR A 173 -6.60 -4.22 10.21
C TYR A 173 -6.23 -2.75 9.98
N LEU A 174 -7.16 -1.91 9.51
CA LEU A 174 -6.89 -0.50 9.19
C LEU A 174 -5.73 -0.35 8.20
N THR A 175 -5.71 -1.19 7.16
CA THR A 175 -4.60 -1.26 6.21
C THR A 175 -4.42 0.05 5.44
N ASN A 176 -3.24 0.66 5.55
CA ASN A 176 -2.84 1.86 4.80
C ASN A 176 -2.33 1.51 3.40
N LEU A 177 -1.66 0.35 3.25
CA LEU A 177 -1.15 -0.15 1.98
C LEU A 177 -1.25 -1.68 1.90
N TYR A 178 -1.79 -2.20 0.81
CA TYR A 178 -1.80 -3.64 0.51
C TYR A 178 -0.92 -3.97 -0.69
N LEU A 179 0.11 -4.78 -0.48
CA LEU A 179 1.01 -5.27 -1.52
C LEU A 179 0.77 -6.76 -1.76
N SER A 180 0.48 -7.13 -3.00
CA SER A 180 0.23 -8.54 -3.32
C SER A 180 0.66 -8.94 -4.71
N ALA A 181 1.03 -10.20 -4.90
CA ALA A 181 1.22 -10.79 -6.22
C ALA A 181 -0.09 -11.29 -6.88
N ASP A 182 -1.24 -10.89 -6.34
CA ASP A 182 -2.58 -11.22 -6.84
C ASP A 182 -3.29 -9.95 -7.33
N SER A 183 -3.33 -9.75 -8.65
CA SER A 183 -3.91 -8.55 -9.25
C SER A 183 -5.42 -8.42 -9.01
N GLU A 184 -6.14 -9.53 -8.90
CA GLU A 184 -7.58 -9.50 -8.63
C GLU A 184 -7.83 -8.98 -7.23
N LYS A 185 -7.07 -9.47 -6.24
CA LYS A 185 -7.18 -8.99 -4.85
C LYS A 185 -6.73 -7.54 -4.68
N VAL A 186 -5.75 -7.10 -5.46
CA VAL A 186 -5.33 -5.70 -5.48
C VAL A 186 -6.45 -4.82 -6.05
N GLN A 187 -7.10 -5.24 -7.14
CA GLN A 187 -8.24 -4.53 -7.71
C GLN A 187 -9.41 -4.44 -6.71
N GLU A 188 -9.77 -5.57 -6.08
CA GLU A 188 -10.81 -5.61 -5.03
C GLU A 188 -10.48 -4.64 -3.87
N ALA A 189 -9.20 -4.51 -3.50
CA ALA A 189 -8.74 -3.61 -2.44
C ALA A 189 -8.86 -2.13 -2.84
N ILE A 190 -8.43 -1.77 -4.06
CA ILE A 190 -8.57 -0.42 -4.61
C ILE A 190 -10.04 -0.02 -4.67
N GLU A 191 -10.92 -0.90 -5.17
CA GLU A 191 -12.37 -0.66 -5.24
C GLU A 191 -13.00 -0.51 -3.84
N ALA A 192 -12.42 -1.16 -2.83
CA ALA A 192 -12.82 -1.05 -1.44
C ALA A 192 -12.25 0.18 -0.71
N GLY A 193 -11.49 1.03 -1.40
CA GLY A 193 -10.90 2.26 -0.86
C GLY A 193 -9.56 2.07 -0.13
N ILE A 194 -8.90 0.91 -0.32
CA ILE A 194 -7.60 0.61 0.28
C ILE A 194 -6.52 0.83 -0.78
N ALA A 195 -5.48 1.61 -0.46
CA ALA A 195 -4.34 1.77 -1.36
C ALA A 195 -3.68 0.41 -1.56
N ALA A 196 -3.51 -0.01 -2.81
CA ALA A 196 -2.95 -1.32 -3.11
C ALA A 196 -2.18 -1.34 -4.42
N ALA A 197 -1.24 -2.27 -4.53
CA ALA A 197 -0.48 -2.48 -5.75
C ALA A 197 -0.10 -3.94 -5.96
N THR A 198 -0.07 -4.34 -7.22
CA THR A 198 0.34 -5.68 -7.66
C THR A 198 1.85 -5.72 -7.81
N LEU A 199 2.50 -6.59 -7.06
CA LEU A 199 3.91 -6.90 -7.25
C LEU A 199 4.06 -8.09 -8.19
N PHE A 200 5.08 -8.06 -9.01
CA PHE A 200 5.43 -9.18 -9.89
C PHE A 200 6.74 -9.78 -9.43
N SER A 201 6.91 -11.08 -9.68
CA SER A 201 8.18 -11.74 -9.47
C SER A 201 9.25 -11.05 -10.31
N GLY A 202 10.25 -10.47 -9.65
CA GLY A 202 11.37 -9.78 -10.28
C GLY A 202 12.61 -10.65 -10.38
N ASN A 203 13.64 -10.13 -11.04
CA ASN A 203 14.95 -10.77 -11.10
C ASN A 203 15.59 -10.88 -9.70
N GLU A 204 16.18 -12.04 -9.41
CA GLU A 204 16.92 -12.28 -8.18
C GLU A 204 18.09 -11.27 -8.02
N ASN A 205 18.36 -10.84 -6.78
CA ASN A 205 19.54 -10.07 -6.37
C ASN A 205 19.69 -8.64 -6.93
N VAL A 206 18.63 -7.83 -6.89
CA VAL A 206 18.78 -6.38 -7.10
C VAL A 206 19.42 -5.75 -5.84
N PRO A 207 20.60 -5.10 -5.95
CA PRO A 207 21.19 -4.40 -4.83
C PRO A 207 20.32 -3.21 -4.41
N TYR A 208 19.90 -3.18 -3.15
CA TYR A 208 19.11 -2.11 -2.55
C TYR A 208 19.88 -1.41 -1.43
N TYR A 209 19.37 -0.26 -0.99
CA TYR A 209 19.93 0.49 0.15
C TYR A 209 19.35 -0.05 1.46
N ASP A 210 20.18 -0.67 2.28
CA ASP A 210 19.79 -1.26 3.57
C ASP A 210 19.45 -0.22 4.65
N THR A 211 19.93 1.01 4.51
CA THR A 211 19.74 2.08 5.52
C THR A 211 18.71 3.14 5.17
N GLN A 212 18.06 3.08 4.01
CA GLN A 212 17.10 4.11 3.60
C GLN A 212 15.98 3.53 2.74
N LEU A 213 14.76 3.55 3.26
CA LEU A 213 13.53 3.27 2.54
C LEU A 213 13.35 4.30 1.42
N ARG A 214 13.32 3.82 0.17
CA ARG A 214 13.16 4.62 -1.04
C ARG A 214 11.88 4.22 -1.75
N VAL A 215 10.92 5.13 -1.82
CA VAL A 215 9.60 4.89 -2.42
C VAL A 215 9.40 5.86 -3.57
N ALA A 216 9.24 5.33 -4.78
CA ALA A 216 8.98 6.12 -5.98
C ALA A 216 7.53 5.97 -6.42
N PHE A 217 6.93 7.08 -6.86
CA PHE A 217 5.55 7.12 -7.32
C PHE A 217 5.46 7.78 -8.69
N ASP A 218 4.63 7.25 -9.57
CA ASP A 218 4.04 8.08 -10.62
C ASP A 218 3.10 9.13 -10.02
N GLY A 219 2.83 10.18 -10.79
CA GLY A 219 1.87 11.20 -10.46
C GLY A 219 0.43 10.77 -10.76
N ASP A 220 0.05 10.85 -12.03
CA ASP A 220 -1.32 10.64 -12.48
C ASP A 220 -1.77 9.18 -12.26
N ALA A 221 -3.05 8.99 -11.93
CA ALA A 221 -3.65 7.69 -11.58
C ALA A 221 -2.96 6.90 -10.43
N VAL A 222 -2.01 7.50 -9.71
CA VAL A 222 -1.34 6.92 -8.54
C VAL A 222 -1.47 7.85 -7.33
N LEU A 223 -0.83 9.02 -7.38
CA LEU A 223 -0.94 10.06 -6.34
C LEU A 223 -2.10 11.02 -6.63
N PHE A 224 -2.33 11.31 -7.91
CA PHE A 224 -3.42 12.12 -8.41
C PHE A 224 -4.46 11.24 -9.11
N SER A 225 -5.66 11.77 -9.33
CA SER A 225 -6.68 11.10 -10.13
C SER A 225 -6.25 10.96 -11.60
N ASP A 226 -7.07 10.27 -12.39
CA ASP A 226 -6.92 10.11 -13.84
C ASP A 226 -7.51 11.27 -14.65
N GLU A 227 -7.88 12.39 -14.01
CA GLU A 227 -8.45 13.59 -14.66
C GLU A 227 -7.63 14.06 -15.87
N SER A 228 -6.32 14.10 -15.72
CA SER A 228 -5.41 14.53 -16.78
C SER A 228 -5.34 13.55 -17.94
N GLU A 229 -5.44 12.25 -17.67
CA GLU A 229 -5.46 11.23 -18.71
C GLU A 229 -6.77 11.28 -19.51
N ILE A 230 -7.90 11.54 -18.84
CA ILE A 230 -9.21 11.73 -19.47
C ILE A 230 -9.15 12.89 -20.46
N ILE A 231 -8.64 14.07 -20.04
CA ILE A 231 -8.55 15.25 -20.89
C ILE A 231 -7.68 14.99 -22.13
N VAL A 232 -6.52 14.34 -21.96
CA VAL A 232 -5.62 14.02 -23.09
C VAL A 232 -6.30 13.07 -24.08
N LYS A 233 -7.04 12.06 -23.60
CA LYS A 233 -7.73 11.09 -24.46
C LYS A 233 -8.93 11.69 -25.19
N GLU A 234 -9.68 12.57 -24.55
CA GLU A 234 -10.89 13.18 -25.13
C GLU A 234 -10.59 14.40 -26.01
N HIS A 235 -9.58 15.19 -25.65
CA HIS A 235 -9.36 16.52 -26.22
C HIS A 235 -7.92 16.81 -26.69
N GLY A 236 -7.01 15.84 -26.54
CA GLY A 236 -5.62 15.96 -26.98
C GLY A 236 -4.72 16.78 -26.05
N LEU A 237 -3.43 16.88 -26.43
CA LEU A 237 -2.38 17.47 -25.60
C LEU A 237 -2.46 19.00 -25.46
N ASP A 238 -2.91 19.71 -26.50
CA ASP A 238 -2.99 21.18 -26.47
C ASP A 238 -4.02 21.64 -25.42
N THR A 239 -5.20 21.02 -25.44
CA THR A 239 -6.26 21.25 -24.45
C THR A 239 -5.80 20.92 -23.04
N PHE A 240 -5.01 19.85 -22.87
CA PHE A 240 -4.41 19.52 -21.58
C PHE A 240 -3.46 20.61 -21.08
N PHE A 241 -2.59 21.17 -21.92
CA PHE A 241 -1.69 22.24 -21.49
C PHE A 241 -2.43 23.54 -21.14
N GLU A 242 -3.47 23.89 -21.89
CA GLU A 242 -4.34 25.02 -21.55
C GLU A 242 -5.05 24.80 -20.22
N HIS A 243 -5.59 23.59 -20.02
CA HIS A 243 -6.24 23.20 -18.78
C HIS A 243 -5.31 23.31 -17.58
N GLU A 244 -4.08 22.80 -17.69
CA GLU A 244 -3.08 22.87 -16.62
C GLU A 244 -2.67 24.30 -16.29
N LYS A 245 -2.58 25.18 -17.30
CA LYS A 245 -2.26 26.60 -17.11
C LYS A 245 -3.40 27.34 -16.37
N ILE A 246 -4.65 27.07 -16.74
CA ILE A 246 -5.83 27.68 -16.10
C ILE A 246 -5.97 27.20 -14.66
N HIS A 247 -5.73 25.91 -14.41
CA HIS A 247 -5.91 25.26 -13.11
C HIS A 247 -4.63 25.16 -12.28
N GLU A 248 -3.58 25.91 -12.62
CA GLU A 248 -2.26 25.79 -11.99
C GLU A 248 -2.31 25.93 -10.44
N ASN A 249 -3.24 26.75 -9.94
CA ASN A 249 -3.44 26.98 -8.50
C ASN A 249 -4.57 26.14 -7.87
N THR A 250 -5.23 25.30 -8.67
CA THR A 250 -6.27 24.38 -8.20
C THR A 250 -5.64 23.01 -7.99
N PRO A 251 -5.66 22.46 -6.76
CA PRO A 251 -5.10 21.13 -6.49
C PRO A 251 -5.65 20.07 -7.43
N LEU A 252 -4.80 19.13 -7.86
CA LEU A 252 -5.25 17.92 -8.56
C LEU A 252 -6.09 17.07 -7.59
N ALA A 253 -7.09 16.37 -8.13
CA ALA A 253 -7.86 15.42 -7.33
C ALA A 253 -6.97 14.24 -6.87
N GLN A 254 -7.33 13.64 -5.74
CA GLN A 254 -6.50 12.61 -5.09
C GLN A 254 -6.60 11.27 -5.81
N GLY A 255 -5.45 10.60 -5.94
CA GLY A 255 -5.34 9.22 -6.41
C GLY A 255 -5.35 8.22 -5.25
N PRO A 256 -5.31 6.91 -5.56
CA PRO A 256 -5.45 5.85 -4.57
C PRO A 256 -4.31 5.78 -3.55
N LEU A 257 -3.09 6.22 -3.89
CA LEU A 257 -1.91 6.12 -3.02
C LEU A 257 -1.60 7.42 -2.26
N LYS A 258 -2.44 8.46 -2.40
CA LYS A 258 -2.25 9.77 -1.74
C LYS A 258 -2.13 9.64 -0.22
N CYS A 259 -3.02 8.88 0.42
CA CYS A 259 -3.01 8.71 1.88
C CYS A 259 -1.73 7.99 2.36
N PHE A 260 -1.25 6.99 1.62
CA PHE A 260 0.00 6.33 1.97
C PHE A 260 1.21 7.27 1.85
N LEU A 261 1.22 8.18 0.85
CA LEU A 261 2.26 9.21 0.79
C LEU A 261 2.18 10.19 1.97
N GLU A 262 0.98 10.54 2.46
CA GLU A 262 0.79 11.32 3.69
C GLU A 262 1.35 10.62 4.92
N ASP A 263 1.16 9.30 5.02
CA ASP A 263 1.74 8.47 6.08
C ASP A 263 3.27 8.51 6.06
N LEU A 264 3.88 8.32 4.88
CA LEU A 264 5.33 8.46 4.69
C LEU A 264 5.81 9.87 5.08
N GLY A 265 5.13 10.91 4.60
CA GLY A 265 5.49 12.31 4.86
C GLY A 265 5.37 12.68 6.34
N ARG A 266 4.41 12.10 7.06
CA ARG A 266 4.21 12.28 8.51
C ARG A 266 5.37 11.68 9.31
N LEU A 267 5.76 10.44 9.02
CA LEU A 267 6.94 9.83 9.63
C LEU A 267 8.23 10.58 9.26
N GLN A 268 8.36 10.99 8.01
CA GLN A 268 9.51 11.73 7.53
C GLN A 268 9.71 13.05 8.30
N LYS A 269 8.61 13.78 8.59
CA LYS A 269 8.64 15.01 9.40
C LYS A 269 9.19 14.78 10.81
N LYS A 270 9.04 13.60 11.41
CA LYS A 270 9.64 13.29 12.71
C LYS A 270 11.16 13.40 12.68
N PHE A 271 11.79 12.84 11.64
CA PHE A 271 13.24 12.98 11.44
C PHE A 271 13.65 14.44 11.20
N TYR A 272 12.82 15.21 10.50
CA TYR A 272 13.10 16.63 10.24
C TYR A 272 13.14 17.46 11.51
N VAL A 273 12.21 17.21 12.45
CA VAL A 273 12.16 17.88 13.76
C VAL A 273 13.40 17.57 14.60
N LYS A 274 14.05 16.43 14.36
CA LYS A 274 15.31 16.04 15.01
C LYS A 274 16.57 16.51 14.27
N ASN A 275 16.41 17.39 13.27
CA ASN A 275 17.48 17.86 12.38
C ASN A 275 18.11 16.77 11.50
N GLU A 276 17.46 15.62 11.34
CA GLU A 276 17.92 14.50 10.48
C GLU A 276 17.25 14.56 9.11
N ARG A 277 17.05 15.76 8.55
CA ARG A 277 16.37 15.91 7.25
C ARG A 277 17.15 15.28 6.10
N LEU A 278 18.46 15.50 6.05
CA LEU A 278 19.30 14.94 5.00
C LEU A 278 19.57 13.44 5.21
N ASP A 279 19.59 13.01 6.48
CA ASP A 279 19.87 11.63 6.90
C ASP A 279 18.59 10.82 7.19
N SER A 280 17.44 11.33 6.74
CA SER A 280 16.14 10.67 6.93
C SER A 280 16.20 9.26 6.31
N PRO A 281 15.79 8.22 7.06
CA PRO A 281 15.75 6.86 6.55
C PRO A 281 14.56 6.66 5.60
N ILE A 282 13.69 7.66 5.41
CA ILE A 282 12.62 7.67 4.40
C ILE A 282 12.97 8.70 3.33
N ARG A 283 12.95 8.27 2.06
CA ARG A 283 13.14 9.13 0.89
C ARG A 283 12.08 8.85 -0.17
N THR A 284 11.39 9.89 -0.61
CA THR A 284 10.25 9.82 -1.53
C THR A 284 10.59 10.46 -2.86
N TYR A 285 10.14 9.83 -3.95
CA TYR A 285 10.40 10.28 -5.31
C TYR A 285 9.10 10.40 -6.08
N LEU A 286 8.91 11.53 -6.77
CA LEU A 286 7.92 11.64 -7.84
C LEU A 286 8.62 11.40 -9.18
N VAL A 287 8.20 10.39 -9.94
CA VAL A 287 8.74 10.06 -11.26
C VAL A 287 7.61 10.08 -12.28
N THR A 288 7.42 11.23 -12.93
CA THR A 288 6.25 11.48 -13.78
C THR A 288 6.63 11.73 -15.23
N ALA A 289 5.78 11.28 -16.16
CA ALA A 289 5.88 11.59 -17.58
C ALA A 289 5.53 13.06 -17.90
N ARG A 290 4.97 13.81 -16.94
CA ARG A 290 4.67 15.24 -17.12
C ARG A 290 5.93 16.06 -17.44
N SER A 291 5.73 17.15 -18.15
CA SER A 291 6.77 18.15 -18.41
C SER A 291 6.82 19.15 -17.25
N ALA A 292 8.02 19.44 -16.76
CA ALA A 292 8.23 20.43 -15.70
C ALA A 292 7.70 21.82 -16.10
N ALA A 293 7.91 22.21 -17.37
CA ALA A 293 7.65 23.56 -17.85
C ALA A 293 6.17 23.84 -18.09
N SER A 294 5.38 22.84 -18.50
CA SER A 294 3.98 23.04 -18.90
C SER A 294 2.96 22.54 -17.90
N SER A 295 3.25 21.47 -17.14
CA SER A 295 2.28 20.86 -16.22
C SER A 295 2.87 20.49 -14.84
N GLY A 296 4.14 20.82 -14.60
CA GLY A 296 4.82 20.51 -13.34
C GLY A 296 4.47 21.44 -12.18
N ALA A 297 4.13 22.70 -12.47
CA ALA A 297 3.82 23.69 -11.43
C ALA A 297 2.59 23.28 -10.59
N ARG A 298 1.51 22.84 -11.24
CA ARG A 298 0.28 22.37 -10.56
C ARG A 298 0.54 21.18 -9.67
N VAL A 299 1.35 20.22 -10.12
CA VAL A 299 1.76 19.04 -9.34
C VAL A 299 2.47 19.44 -8.05
N LEU A 300 3.49 20.30 -8.15
CA LEU A 300 4.26 20.75 -6.98
C LEU A 300 3.41 21.59 -6.01
N LYS A 301 2.51 22.42 -6.54
CA LYS A 301 1.56 23.20 -5.72
C LYS A 301 0.55 22.29 -5.01
N THR A 302 0.08 21.24 -5.69
CA THR A 302 -0.82 20.24 -5.11
C THR A 302 -0.15 19.53 -3.94
N LEU A 303 1.04 18.97 -4.13
CA LEU A 303 1.80 18.31 -3.05
C LEU A 303 2.03 19.24 -1.86
N ARG A 304 2.41 20.51 -2.13
CA ARG A 304 2.57 21.52 -1.09
C ARG A 304 1.27 21.80 -0.34
N SER A 305 0.13 21.88 -1.03
CA SER A 305 -1.19 22.09 -0.42
C SER A 305 -1.59 20.95 0.51
N TRP A 306 -1.14 19.73 0.24
CA TRP A 306 -1.30 18.56 1.11
C TRP A 306 -0.26 18.53 2.25
N GLY A 307 0.62 19.54 2.33
CA GLY A 307 1.70 19.58 3.31
C GLY A 307 2.77 18.51 3.07
N LEU A 308 2.84 17.96 1.87
CA LEU A 308 3.79 16.92 1.46
C LEU A 308 5.02 17.55 0.82
N GLN A 309 6.19 17.06 1.24
CA GLN A 309 7.49 17.50 0.75
C GLN A 309 8.20 16.30 0.16
N ILE A 310 7.99 16.06 -1.14
CA ILE A 310 8.75 15.06 -1.89
C ILE A 310 10.23 15.46 -1.92
N ASP A 311 11.13 14.52 -1.70
CA ASP A 311 12.58 14.78 -1.68
C ASP A 311 13.11 15.06 -3.08
N GLU A 312 12.65 14.29 -4.08
CA GLU A 312 13.07 14.41 -5.46
C GLU A 312 11.88 14.29 -6.42
N ALA A 313 11.69 15.30 -7.27
CA ALA A 313 10.66 15.32 -8.30
C ALA A 313 11.31 15.32 -9.69
N LEU A 314 11.06 14.25 -10.45
CA LEU A 314 11.63 13.98 -11.75
C LEU A 314 10.53 14.06 -12.81
N PHE A 315 10.57 15.13 -13.60
CA PHE A 315 9.65 15.39 -14.70
C PHE A 315 10.32 14.97 -16.01
N LEU A 316 9.83 13.91 -16.62
CA LEU A 316 10.49 13.27 -17.76
C LEU A 316 9.98 13.75 -19.12
N ALA A 317 8.91 14.54 -19.17
CA ALA A 317 8.33 15.05 -20.42
C ALA A 317 8.14 13.95 -21.49
N GLY A 318 7.64 12.79 -21.07
CA GLY A 318 7.41 11.60 -21.92
C GLY A 318 8.62 10.67 -22.09
N ALA A 319 9.80 11.01 -21.58
CA ALA A 319 10.94 10.10 -21.60
C ALA A 319 10.72 8.84 -20.73
N PRO A 320 11.32 7.70 -21.07
CA PRO A 320 11.13 6.45 -20.32
C PRO A 320 11.63 6.57 -18.87
N LYS A 321 10.85 6.01 -17.93
CA LYS A 321 11.14 6.02 -16.49
C LYS A 321 12.27 5.06 -16.09
N GLY A 322 12.43 3.95 -16.82
CA GLY A 322 13.37 2.88 -16.47
C GLY A 322 14.79 3.36 -16.15
N PRO A 323 15.48 4.13 -17.02
CA PRO A 323 16.85 4.57 -16.76
C PRO A 323 17.01 5.39 -15.48
N ILE A 324 16.04 6.23 -15.15
CA ILE A 324 16.10 7.05 -13.93
C ILE A 324 15.80 6.23 -12.68
N LEU A 325 14.88 5.26 -12.78
CA LEU A 325 14.58 4.32 -11.70
C LEU A 325 15.78 3.43 -11.37
N ALA A 326 16.53 2.98 -12.39
CA ALA A 326 17.77 2.23 -12.19
C ALA A 326 18.86 3.04 -11.44
N LYS A 327 18.84 4.38 -11.57
CA LYS A 327 19.71 5.28 -10.82
C LYS A 327 19.22 5.49 -9.38
N ILE A 328 17.90 5.67 -9.20
CA ILE A 328 17.27 5.88 -7.88
C ILE A 328 17.41 4.63 -7.01
N ARG A 329 17.27 3.44 -7.62
CA ARG A 329 17.15 2.12 -6.97
C ARG A 329 16.11 2.14 -5.83
N PRO A 330 14.84 2.41 -6.16
CA PRO A 330 13.80 2.42 -5.14
C PRO A 330 13.55 0.99 -4.63
N HIS A 331 13.10 0.88 -3.39
CA HIS A 331 12.61 -0.39 -2.84
C HIS A 331 11.31 -0.81 -3.51
N ILE A 332 10.52 0.19 -3.93
CA ILE A 332 9.30 -0.02 -4.69
C ILE A 332 9.00 1.23 -5.52
N PHE A 333 8.60 1.01 -6.77
CA PHE A 333 8.08 2.03 -7.67
C PHE A 333 6.62 1.74 -8.02
N PHE A 334 5.72 2.70 -7.82
CA PHE A 334 4.30 2.57 -8.13
C PHE A 334 3.94 3.27 -9.44
N ASP A 335 3.28 2.55 -10.35
CA ASP A 335 2.79 3.07 -11.63
C ASP A 335 1.48 2.38 -12.01
N ASP A 336 0.58 3.08 -12.70
CA ASP A 336 -0.67 2.53 -13.18
C ASP A 336 -0.53 1.84 -14.55
N GLN A 337 0.54 2.09 -15.29
CA GLN A 337 0.72 1.60 -16.65
C GLN A 337 1.69 0.43 -16.72
N MET A 338 1.22 -0.73 -17.20
CA MET A 338 2.06 -1.93 -17.34
C MET A 338 3.31 -1.72 -18.19
N PHE A 339 3.26 -0.84 -19.21
CA PHE A 339 4.44 -0.51 -20.01
C PHE A 339 5.58 0.10 -19.16
N HIS A 340 5.27 0.96 -18.18
CA HIS A 340 6.27 1.50 -17.27
C HIS A 340 6.76 0.44 -16.28
N ILE A 341 5.87 -0.43 -15.80
CA ILE A 341 6.20 -1.54 -14.91
C ILE A 341 7.21 -2.48 -15.59
N GLU A 342 6.92 -2.93 -16.81
CA GLU A 342 7.80 -3.82 -17.59
C GLU A 342 9.15 -3.14 -17.88
N GLY A 343 9.14 -1.87 -18.31
CA GLY A 343 10.37 -1.12 -18.59
C GLY A 343 11.24 -0.91 -17.34
N ALA A 344 10.64 -0.74 -16.17
CA ALA A 344 11.36 -0.66 -14.90
C ALA A 344 11.96 -2.02 -14.50
N GLN A 345 11.20 -3.10 -14.66
CA GLN A 345 11.63 -4.46 -14.33
C GLN A 345 12.77 -4.96 -15.21
N GLN A 346 12.76 -4.64 -16.51
CA GLN A 346 13.86 -4.96 -17.43
C GLN A 346 15.20 -4.38 -16.96
N LEU A 347 15.17 -3.28 -16.21
CA LEU A 347 16.35 -2.63 -15.64
C LEU A 347 16.55 -2.96 -14.15
N GLY A 348 15.88 -3.98 -13.64
CA GLY A 348 16.05 -4.49 -12.28
C GLY A 348 15.38 -3.63 -11.21
N THR A 349 14.40 -2.79 -11.54
CA THR A 349 13.62 -2.07 -10.53
C THR A 349 12.42 -2.89 -10.09
N ILE A 350 12.18 -2.99 -8.77
CA ILE A 350 10.94 -3.55 -8.24
C ILE A 350 9.81 -2.53 -8.48
N ALA A 351 8.95 -2.86 -9.44
CA ALA A 351 7.80 -2.04 -9.82
C ALA A 351 6.48 -2.74 -9.44
N ALA A 352 5.53 -1.95 -8.96
CA ALA A 352 4.24 -2.37 -8.46
C ALA A 352 3.12 -1.66 -9.23
N HIS A 353 2.24 -2.45 -9.83
CA HIS A 353 1.15 -1.97 -10.67
C HIS A 353 -0.05 -1.53 -9.83
N VAL A 354 -0.49 -0.29 -10.00
CA VAL A 354 -1.70 0.26 -9.38
C VAL A 354 -2.85 0.19 -10.38
N PRO A 355 -3.81 -0.75 -10.26
CA PRO A 355 -4.88 -0.90 -11.23
C PRO A 355 -5.99 0.14 -11.00
N TYR A 356 -5.66 1.40 -11.28
CA TYR A 356 -6.54 2.56 -11.14
C TYR A 356 -6.59 3.38 -12.43
N GLY A 357 -7.69 4.11 -12.62
CA GLY A 357 -7.89 5.01 -13.75
C GLY A 357 -8.49 4.38 -15.01
N ILE A 358 -8.88 5.23 -15.96
CA ILE A 358 -9.47 4.82 -17.25
C ILE A 358 -8.53 3.97 -18.12
N GLY A 359 -7.21 4.06 -17.93
CA GLY A 359 -6.22 3.20 -18.59
C GLY A 359 -6.51 1.71 -18.40
N GLN A 360 -7.05 1.31 -17.25
CA GLN A 360 -7.35 -0.10 -16.94
C GLN A 360 -8.60 -0.61 -17.65
N LYS A 361 -9.62 0.25 -17.84
CA LYS A 361 -10.90 -0.12 -18.47
C LYS A 361 -10.73 -0.49 -19.94
N TYR A 362 -9.80 0.18 -20.63
CA TYR A 362 -9.50 -0.07 -22.05
C TYR A 362 -8.73 -1.39 -22.29
N HIS A 363 -7.92 -1.85 -21.35
CA HIS A 363 -7.30 -3.17 -21.45
C HIS A 363 -8.35 -4.29 -21.28
N LYS A 364 -9.35 -4.10 -20.40
CA LYS A 364 -10.49 -5.04 -20.26
C LYS A 364 -11.35 -5.13 -21.54
N SER A 365 -11.52 -4.05 -22.30
CA SER A 365 -12.28 -4.10 -23.57
C SER A 365 -11.49 -4.76 -24.70
N LYS A 366 -10.19 -4.46 -24.85
CA LYS A 366 -9.33 -5.13 -25.85
C LYS A 366 -9.16 -6.64 -25.61
N LEU A 367 -9.09 -7.08 -24.34
CA LEU A 367 -9.04 -8.51 -24.01
C LEU A 367 -10.34 -9.25 -24.35
N LYS A 368 -11.49 -8.55 -24.38
CA LYS A 368 -12.78 -9.14 -24.83
C LYS A 368 -12.93 -9.17 -26.35
N GLU A 369 -12.13 -8.42 -27.10
CA GLU A 369 -12.19 -8.31 -28.56
C GLU A 369 -11.12 -9.14 -29.28
N SER A 370 -10.68 -10.27 -28.71
CA SER A 370 -9.97 -11.29 -29.48
C SER A 370 -11.01 -12.22 -30.12
N PRO A 371 -11.17 -12.24 -31.46
CA PRO A 371 -12.14 -13.11 -32.11
C PRO A 371 -11.70 -14.57 -31.99
N ALA A 372 -12.65 -15.45 -31.70
CA ALA A 372 -12.50 -16.87 -31.97
C ALA A 372 -12.15 -17.06 -33.45
N GLN A 373 -10.92 -17.48 -33.73
CA GLN A 373 -10.56 -18.00 -35.05
C GLN A 373 -11.06 -19.44 -35.12
N ASN A 374 -12.14 -19.62 -35.88
CA ASN A 374 -12.53 -20.90 -36.47
C ASN A 374 -11.64 -21.22 -37.67
#